data_AF-A0A385SSS0-F1
#
_entry.id   AF-A0A385SSS0-F1
#
_cell.length_a   1.000
_cell.length_b   1.000
_cell.length_c   1.000
_cell.angle_alpha   90.00
_cell.angle_beta   90.00
_cell.angle_gamma   90.00
#
_symmetry.space_group_name_H-M   'P 1'
#
loop_
_entity.id
_entity.type
_entity.pdbx_description
1 polymer ?
#
loop_
_entity_poly.entity_id
_entity_poly.type
_entity_poly.pdbx_seq_one_letter_code
_entity_poly.pdbx_strand_id
1 'polypeptide(L)'
;MKKLEDIPKKEVFDVPEGYFEKLPGMIQSRVGRSAAIGRPVWVYGLRYALPAVILLAVAIFWYERSSADHSPEGLLASVQTEELVAYLNDTDLTTDELLEQVHLDGVDASEIESDVYGLNISADDLDTILDDID
;
A
#
# COMPACT_ATOMS: atom_id res chain seq x y z
N MET A 1 38.53 -55.68 61.04
CA MET A 1 37.59 -55.03 60.11
C MET A 1 37.00 -56.11 59.21
N LYS A 2 35.68 -56.34 59.23
CA LYS A 2 35.03 -57.30 58.31
C LYS A 2 34.99 -56.66 56.92
N LYS A 3 35.47 -57.37 55.90
CA LYS A 3 35.45 -56.88 54.52
C LYS A 3 34.05 -57.07 53.93
N LEU A 4 33.63 -56.19 53.02
CA LEU A 4 32.28 -56.23 52.41
C LEU A 4 32.00 -57.53 51.62
N GLU A 5 33.06 -58.26 51.26
CA GLU A 5 33.04 -59.57 50.60
C GLU A 5 32.50 -60.72 51.48
N ASP A 6 32.47 -60.57 52.81
CA ASP A 6 31.95 -61.58 53.75
C ASP A 6 30.42 -61.50 54.00
N ILE A 7 29.72 -60.58 53.32
CA ILE A 7 28.25 -60.45 53.45
C ILE A 7 27.59 -61.50 52.54
N PRO A 8 26.72 -62.39 53.07
CA PRO A 8 26.02 -63.36 52.23
C PRO A 8 25.17 -62.61 51.21
N LYS A 9 25.52 -62.75 49.93
CA LYS A 9 24.76 -62.22 48.79
C LYS A 9 23.46 -62.99 48.67
N LYS A 10 22.48 -62.66 49.52
CA LYS A 10 21.12 -63.16 49.41
C LYS A 10 20.44 -62.34 48.33
N GLU A 11 20.07 -62.98 47.22
CA GLU A 11 19.22 -62.36 46.22
C GLU A 11 17.83 -62.16 46.85
N VAL A 12 17.55 -60.92 47.27
CA VAL A 12 16.29 -60.56 47.95
C VAL A 12 15.15 -60.35 46.94
N PHE A 13 15.47 -60.35 45.65
CA PHE A 13 14.55 -60.08 44.57
C PHE A 13 14.44 -61.31 43.69
N ASP A 14 13.26 -61.92 43.69
CA ASP A 14 12.93 -63.01 42.78
C ASP A 14 12.17 -62.42 41.59
N VAL A 15 12.62 -62.75 40.37
CA VAL A 15 12.03 -62.17 39.15
C VAL A 15 10.94 -63.10 38.65
N PRO A 16 9.70 -62.62 38.48
CA PRO A 16 8.63 -63.44 37.91
C PRO A 16 8.95 -63.91 36.49
N GLU A 17 8.51 -65.12 36.17
CA GLU A 17 8.71 -65.72 34.85
C GLU A 17 8.12 -64.83 33.73
N GLY A 18 8.94 -64.53 32.72
CA GLY A 18 8.54 -63.71 31.57
C GLY A 18 8.33 -62.22 31.86
N TYR A 19 8.76 -61.71 33.02
CA TYR A 19 8.66 -60.27 33.35
C TYR A 19 9.39 -59.40 32.32
N PHE A 20 10.66 -59.73 32.02
CA PHE A 20 11.46 -58.99 31.07
C PHE A 20 11.02 -59.16 29.61
N GLU A 21 10.32 -60.25 29.28
CA GLU A 21 9.75 -60.47 27.93
C GLU A 21 8.55 -59.56 27.65
N LYS A 22 7.74 -59.29 28.68
CA LYS A 22 6.55 -58.42 28.58
C LYS A 22 6.87 -56.94 28.75
N LEU A 23 8.00 -56.62 29.39
CA LEU A 23 8.41 -55.25 29.70
C LEU A 23 8.52 -54.33 28.48
N PRO A 24 9.15 -54.72 27.34
CA PRO A 24 9.25 -53.86 26.16
C PRO A 24 7.89 -53.43 25.63
N GLY A 25 6.93 -54.36 25.52
CA GLY A 25 5.57 -54.07 25.06
C GLY A 25 4.80 -53.12 26.01
N MET A 26 4.98 -53.30 27.32
CA MET A 26 4.38 -52.40 28.32
C MET A 26 4.96 -50.98 28.24
N ILE A 27 6.27 -50.83 28.06
CA ILE A 27 6.91 -49.52 27.90
C ILE A 27 6.43 -48.86 26.61
N GLN A 28 6.44 -49.59 25.50
CA GLN A 28 6.03 -49.06 24.19
C GLN A 28 4.57 -48.59 24.19
N SER A 29 3.67 -49.33 24.84
CA SER A 29 2.26 -48.94 24.96
C SER A 29 2.02 -47.69 25.82
N ARG A 30 2.89 -47.44 26.82
CA ARG A 30 2.83 -46.25 27.67
C ARG A 30 3.44 -45.03 27.00
N VAL A 31 4.57 -45.20 26.31
CA VAL A 31 5.27 -44.11 25.61
C VAL A 31 4.49 -43.66 24.37
N GLY A 32 3.92 -44.58 23.60
CA GLY A 32 3.14 -44.27 22.39
C GLY A 32 1.83 -43.51 22.65
N ARG A 33 1.28 -43.56 23.86
CA ARG A 33 0.03 -42.88 24.23
C ARG A 33 0.23 -41.44 24.71
N SER A 34 1.47 -41.02 24.99
CA SER A 34 1.78 -39.70 25.53
C SER A 34 2.05 -38.61 24.47
N ALA A 35 1.85 -38.91 23.19
CA ALA A 35 1.78 -37.88 22.16
C ALA A 35 0.35 -37.34 22.09
N ALA A 36 -0.11 -36.69 23.17
CA ALA A 36 -1.22 -35.77 23.05
C ALA A 36 -0.72 -34.62 22.15
N ILE A 37 -0.98 -34.74 20.85
CA ILE A 37 -0.73 -33.69 19.87
C ILE A 37 -1.64 -32.54 20.29
N GLY A 38 -1.11 -31.66 21.13
CA GLY A 38 -1.76 -30.42 21.51
C GLY A 38 -2.09 -29.70 20.22
N ARG A 39 -3.39 -29.63 19.89
CA ARG A 39 -3.85 -28.90 18.71
C ARG A 39 -3.28 -27.49 18.80
N PRO A 40 -2.50 -27.02 17.81
CA PRO A 40 -1.87 -25.72 17.89
C PRO A 40 -2.97 -24.66 17.94
N VAL A 41 -3.00 -23.91 19.04
CA VAL A 41 -4.03 -22.90 19.34
C VAL A 41 -4.06 -21.78 18.28
N TRP A 42 -2.97 -21.62 17.53
CA TRP A 42 -2.85 -20.75 16.35
C TRP A 42 -3.95 -21.02 15.30
N VAL A 43 -4.36 -22.27 15.08
CA VAL A 43 -5.32 -22.60 13.99
C VAL A 43 -6.69 -21.95 14.21
N TYR A 44 -7.07 -21.68 15.47
CA TYR A 44 -8.30 -20.95 15.79
C TYR A 44 -8.16 -19.43 15.62
N GLY A 45 -6.96 -18.87 15.85
CA GLY A 45 -6.69 -17.46 15.63
C GLY A 45 -6.66 -17.08 14.14
N LEU A 46 -6.29 -18.00 13.26
CA LEU A 46 -6.18 -17.75 11.83
C LEU A 46 -7.55 -17.68 11.11
N ARG A 47 -8.63 -18.17 11.73
CA ARG A 47 -9.96 -18.21 11.11
C ARG A 47 -10.58 -16.81 10.95
N TYR A 48 -10.19 -15.86 11.80
CA TYR A 48 -10.60 -14.45 11.71
C TYR A 48 -9.57 -13.56 10.99
N ALA A 49 -8.33 -14.02 10.84
CA ALA A 49 -7.30 -13.28 10.11
C ALA A 49 -7.62 -13.18 8.61
N LEU A 50 -8.16 -14.24 8.01
CA LEU A 50 -8.51 -14.27 6.59
C LEU A 50 -9.51 -13.17 6.15
N PRO A 51 -10.71 -13.04 6.77
CA PRO A 51 -11.64 -11.97 6.40
C PRO A 51 -11.12 -10.57 6.75
N ALA A 52 -10.35 -10.41 7.82
CA ALA A 52 -9.75 -9.12 8.19
C ALA A 52 -8.73 -8.63 7.16
N VAL A 53 -7.89 -9.53 6.63
CA VAL A 53 -6.92 -9.22 5.58
C VAL A 53 -7.62 -8.88 4.26
N ILE A 54 -8.71 -9.57 3.92
CA ILE A 54 -9.50 -9.27 2.71
C ILE A 54 -10.15 -7.89 2.82
N LEU A 55 -10.77 -7.55 3.96
CA LEU A 55 -11.37 -6.23 4.17
C LEU A 55 -10.31 -5.12 4.10
N LEU A 56 -9.13 -5.35 4.68
CA LEU A 56 -8.03 -4.40 4.64
C LEU A 56 -7.49 -4.21 3.21
N ALA A 57 -7.35 -5.29 2.44
CA ALA A 57 -6.95 -5.22 1.04
C ALA A 57 -7.98 -4.48 0.17
N VAL A 58 -9.28 -4.71 0.40
CA VAL A 58 -10.36 -3.97 -0.29
C VAL A 58 -10.35 -2.49 0.08
N ALA A 59 -10.12 -2.15 1.36
CA ALA A 59 -10.02 -0.75 1.80
C ALA A 59 -8.83 -0.03 1.15
N ILE A 60 -7.65 -0.68 1.10
CA ILE A 60 -6.46 -0.13 0.43
C ILE A 60 -6.71 0.05 -1.06
N PHE A 61 -7.27 -0.97 -1.72
CA PHE A 61 -7.59 -0.92 -3.15
C PHE A 61 -8.58 0.20 -3.47
N TRP A 62 -9.57 0.45 -2.60
CA TRP A 62 -10.53 1.54 -2.77
C TRP A 62 -9.88 2.92 -2.54
N TYR A 63 -8.96 3.01 -1.58
CA TYR A 63 -8.21 4.24 -1.27
C TYR A 63 -7.24 4.64 -2.39
N GLU A 64 -6.49 3.68 -2.95
CA GLU A 64 -5.62 3.93 -4.11
C GLU A 64 -6.41 4.39 -5.33
N ARG A 65 -7.60 3.80 -5.57
CA ARG A 65 -8.46 4.22 -6.68
C ARG A 65 -9.08 5.61 -6.46
N SER A 66 -9.35 5.99 -5.21
CA SER A 66 -9.91 7.30 -4.87
C SER A 66 -8.88 8.43 -4.90
N SER A 67 -7.59 8.12 -4.95
CA SER A 67 -6.51 9.14 -4.92
C SER A 67 -6.12 9.67 -6.31
N ALA A 68 -6.77 9.21 -7.37
CA ALA A 68 -6.37 9.53 -8.75
C ALA A 68 -6.83 10.89 -9.29
N ASP A 69 -7.66 11.64 -8.54
CA ASP A 69 -8.39 12.80 -9.10
C ASP A 69 -8.12 14.14 -8.40
N HIS A 70 -7.18 14.17 -7.45
CA HIS A 70 -6.77 15.42 -6.79
C HIS A 70 -5.42 15.89 -7.33
N SER A 71 -5.27 15.92 -8.66
CA SER A 71 -4.12 16.58 -9.26
C SER A 71 -4.25 18.09 -8.98
N PRO A 72 -3.20 18.78 -8.50
CA PRO A 72 -3.22 20.23 -8.29
C PRO A 72 -3.68 20.99 -9.54
N GLU A 73 -3.35 20.47 -10.72
CA GLU A 73 -3.72 21.00 -12.02
C GLU A 73 -5.22 20.90 -12.27
N GLY A 74 -5.87 19.82 -11.81
CA GLY A 74 -7.33 19.66 -11.91
C GLY A 74 -8.09 20.64 -11.02
N LEU A 75 -7.55 20.94 -9.83
CA LEU A 75 -8.10 21.97 -8.96
C LEU A 75 -7.98 23.36 -9.58
N LEU A 76 -6.84 23.68 -10.19
CA LEU A 76 -6.63 24.96 -10.89
C LEU A 76 -7.52 25.08 -12.13
N ALA A 77 -7.70 23.99 -12.89
CA ALA A 77 -8.59 23.96 -14.05
C ALA A 77 -10.07 24.08 -13.69
N SER A 78 -10.45 23.75 -12.45
CA SER A 78 -11.82 23.90 -11.96
C SER A 78 -12.20 25.34 -11.61
N VAL A 79 -11.22 26.24 -11.49
CA VAL A 79 -11.45 27.66 -11.22
C VAL A 79 -12.01 28.32 -12.47
N GLN A 80 -13.17 28.96 -12.34
CA GLN A 80 -13.84 29.61 -13.45
C GLN A 80 -13.20 30.97 -13.78
N THR A 81 -13.18 31.34 -15.06
CA THR A 81 -12.58 32.60 -15.53
C THR A 81 -13.24 33.82 -14.87
N GLU A 82 -14.54 33.77 -14.60
CA GLU A 82 -15.29 34.84 -13.94
C GLU A 82 -14.78 35.09 -12.50
N GLU A 83 -14.37 34.02 -11.81
CA GLU A 83 -13.81 34.09 -10.46
C GLU A 83 -12.38 34.66 -10.49
N LEU A 84 -11.59 34.31 -11.50
CA LEU A 84 -10.27 34.91 -11.74
C LEU A 84 -10.38 36.40 -12.05
N VAL A 85 -11.34 36.82 -12.88
CA VAL A 85 -11.58 38.24 -13.20
C VAL A 85 -12.07 38.99 -11.96
N ALA A 86 -12.97 38.40 -11.17
CA ALA A 86 -13.43 39.01 -9.93
C ALA A 86 -12.29 39.18 -8.92
N TYR A 87 -11.42 38.18 -8.78
CA TYR A 87 -10.23 38.25 -7.93
C TYR A 87 -9.26 39.33 -8.41
N LEU A 88 -8.95 39.38 -9.71
CA LEU A 88 -8.07 40.40 -10.28
C LEU A 88 -8.61 41.83 -10.04
N ASN A 89 -9.93 42.02 -10.15
CA ASN A 89 -10.58 43.30 -9.90
C ASN A 89 -10.60 43.69 -8.41
N ASP A 90 -10.68 42.70 -7.50
CA ASP A 90 -10.55 42.93 -6.05
C ASP A 90 -9.09 43.24 -5.64
N THR A 91 -8.11 42.72 -6.40
CA THR A 91 -6.68 42.82 -6.06
C THR A 91 -6.00 44.08 -6.62
N ASP A 92 -6.75 45.04 -7.19
CA ASP A 92 -6.21 46.26 -7.85
C ASP A 92 -5.04 45.98 -8.81
N LEU A 93 -4.98 44.78 -9.40
CA LEU A 93 -3.88 44.35 -10.26
C LEU A 93 -4.15 44.78 -11.69
N THR A 94 -3.29 45.63 -12.23
CA THR A 94 -3.41 46.11 -13.61
C THR A 94 -2.73 45.17 -14.60
N THR A 95 -3.16 45.20 -15.86
CA THR A 95 -2.52 44.42 -16.95
C THR A 95 -1.04 44.79 -17.11
N ASP A 96 -0.70 46.06 -16.86
CA ASP A 96 0.68 46.55 -16.93
C ASP A 96 1.58 45.91 -15.84
N GLU A 97 1.06 45.75 -14.62
CA GLU A 97 1.79 45.09 -13.52
C GLU A 97 1.95 43.58 -13.76
N LEU A 98 0.96 42.93 -14.37
CA LEU A 98 1.07 41.53 -14.79
C LEU A 98 2.18 41.35 -15.83
N LEU A 99 2.26 42.24 -16.82
CA LEU A 99 3.28 42.21 -17.86
C LEU A 99 4.68 42.43 -17.30
N GLU A 100 4.84 43.22 -16.24
CA GLU A 100 6.13 43.41 -15.57
C GLU A 100 6.61 42.14 -14.84
N GLN A 101 5.68 41.32 -14.36
CA GLN A 101 5.99 40.07 -13.65
C GLN A 101 6.24 38.87 -14.59
N VAL A 102 5.70 38.93 -15.83
CA VAL A 102 5.90 37.87 -16.82
C VAL A 102 7.28 38.01 -17.47
N HIS A 103 8.20 37.12 -17.11
CA HIS A 103 9.48 36.98 -17.77
C HIS A 103 9.35 36.07 -18.99
N LEU A 104 9.12 36.65 -20.17
CA LEU A 104 9.20 35.92 -21.43
C LEU A 104 10.67 35.73 -21.81
N ASP A 105 11.11 34.48 -21.96
CA ASP A 105 12.41 34.21 -22.57
C ASP A 105 12.30 34.09 -24.10
N GLY A 106 13.44 33.92 -24.78
CA GLY A 106 13.46 33.84 -26.24
C GLY A 106 12.75 32.62 -26.82
N VAL A 107 12.52 31.57 -26.00
CA VAL A 107 11.79 30.36 -26.40
C VAL A 107 10.29 30.61 -26.26
N ASP A 108 9.87 31.16 -25.12
CA ASP A 108 8.47 31.53 -24.84
C ASP A 108 7.94 32.52 -25.89
N ALA A 109 8.74 33.54 -26.22
CA ALA A 109 8.37 34.54 -27.22
C ALA A 109 8.18 33.92 -28.62
N SER A 110 9.00 32.93 -28.98
CA SER A 110 8.91 32.24 -30.27
C SER A 110 7.71 31.29 -30.37
N GLU A 111 7.32 30.68 -29.24
CA GLU A 111 6.13 29.82 -29.16
C GLU A 111 4.86 30.65 -29.29
N ILE A 112 4.77 31.78 -28.58
CA ILE A 112 3.66 32.73 -28.71
C ILE A 112 3.59 33.32 -30.13
N GLU A 113 4.73 33.68 -30.73
CA GLU A 113 4.78 34.15 -32.12
C GLU A 113 4.23 33.10 -33.08
N SER A 114 4.60 31.82 -32.89
CA SER A 114 4.08 30.71 -33.69
C SER A 114 2.58 30.50 -33.50
N ASP A 115 2.04 30.65 -32.29
CA ASP A 115 0.60 30.48 -32.05
C ASP A 115 -0.23 31.64 -32.61
N VAL A 116 0.27 32.87 -32.51
CA VAL A 116 -0.42 34.07 -32.99
C VAL A 116 -0.32 34.21 -34.52
N TYR A 117 0.88 34.04 -35.08
CA TYR A 117 1.12 34.23 -36.52
C TYR A 117 1.10 32.92 -37.33
N GLY A 118 1.10 31.76 -36.66
CA GLY A 118 0.91 30.45 -37.31
C GLY A 118 -0.55 30.14 -37.62
N LEU A 119 -1.49 31.02 -37.23
CA LEU A 119 -2.83 31.04 -37.81
C LEU A 119 -2.71 31.38 -39.29
N ASN A 120 -2.84 30.37 -40.15
CA ASN A 120 -3.04 30.56 -41.58
C ASN A 120 -4.43 31.15 -41.82
N ILE A 121 -4.58 32.45 -41.50
CA ILE A 121 -5.80 33.22 -41.76
C ILE A 121 -6.01 33.20 -43.27
N SER A 122 -7.13 32.62 -43.69
CA SER A 122 -7.48 32.52 -45.11
C SER A 122 -7.70 33.93 -45.65
N ALA A 123 -7.38 34.17 -46.93
CA ALA A 123 -7.60 35.48 -47.54
C ALA A 123 -9.06 35.98 -47.40
N ASP A 124 -10.02 35.05 -47.37
CA ASP A 124 -11.45 35.33 -47.15
C ASP A 124 -11.76 35.82 -45.71
N ASP A 125 -11.06 35.28 -44.70
CA ASP A 125 -11.21 35.71 -43.31
C ASP A 125 -10.59 37.10 -43.10
N LEU A 126 -9.49 37.37 -43.82
CA LEU A 126 -8.80 38.66 -43.76
C LEU A 126 -9.65 39.79 -44.35
N ASP A 127 -10.39 39.53 -45.43
CA ASP A 127 -11.31 40.50 -46.05
C ASP A 127 -12.48 40.82 -45.10
N THR A 128 -12.98 39.81 -44.38
CA THR A 128 -14.06 39.98 -43.39
C THR A 128 -13.62 40.83 -42.19
N ILE A 129 -12.38 40.67 -41.73
CA ILE A 129 -11.83 41.47 -40.62
C ILE A 129 -11.53 42.91 -41.07
N LEU A 130 -11.11 43.10 -42.32
CA LEU A 130 -10.80 44.43 -42.86
C LEU A 130 -12.07 45.29 -43.04
N ASP A 131 -13.19 44.67 -43.41
CA ASP A 131 -14.50 45.33 -43.59
C ASP A 131 -15.15 45.73 -42.24
N ASP A 132 -14.71 45.14 -41.11
CA ASP A 132 -15.20 45.45 -39.76
C ASP A 132 -14.37 46.57 -39.07
N ILE A 133 -13.22 46.93 -39.65
CA ILE A 133 -12.29 47.96 -39.13
C ILE A 133 -12.50 49.34 -39.80
N ASP A 134 -13.17 49.41 -40.95
CA ASP A 134 -13.58 50.66 -41.64
C ASP A 134 -15.01 51.08 -41.24
#